data_AF-A0A7Z2QD76-F1
#
_entry.id   AF-A0A7Z2QD76-F1
#
_cell.length_a   1.000
_cell.length_b   1.000
_cell.length_c   1.000
_cell.angle_alpha   90.00
_cell.angle_beta   90.00
_cell.angle_gamma   90.00
#
_symmetry.space_group_name_H-M   'P 1'
#
loop_
_entity.id
_entity.type
_entity.pdbx_description
1 polymer ?
#
loop_
_entity_poly.entity_id
_entity_poly.type
_entity_poly.pdbx_seq_one_letter_code
_entity_poly.pdbx_strand_id
1 'polypeptide(L)'
;MELIFVRHGQAQHTLDTPNSLQMKNPSLTKEGKKQAYLLRDIFHLKSEDTLIISPTQRTLETAQLWKGSAEVKTIVSPMASPRMFPQKKEWWTLPCDVIMKRENIEKAFPAFNLDLNCSEEIWKDGINTLPEKEFRVIGEAFLRWCKQEKSGNVYVVSHDGTITSYRQLTSKRLLTRDDFPKDAGWIKVQY
;
A
#
# COMPACT_ATOMS: atom_id res chain seq x y z
N MET A 1 -15.83 -8.39 -8.86
CA MET A 1 -14.81 -7.39 -8.49
C MET A 1 -14.94 -7.10 -7.02
N GLU A 2 -13.89 -7.42 -6.27
CA GLU A 2 -13.71 -7.05 -4.88
C GLU A 2 -12.53 -6.06 -4.78
N LEU A 3 -12.58 -5.13 -3.82
CA LEU A 3 -11.45 -4.27 -3.46
C LEU A 3 -10.88 -4.74 -2.12
N ILE A 4 -9.66 -5.28 -2.15
CA ILE A 4 -8.98 -5.82 -0.97
C ILE A 4 -7.72 -5.01 -0.72
N PHE A 5 -7.63 -4.43 0.47
CA PHE A 5 -6.39 -3.84 0.95
C PHE A 5 -5.59 -4.90 1.71
N VAL A 6 -4.29 -4.96 1.48
CA VAL A 6 -3.36 -5.89 2.13
C VAL A 6 -2.21 -5.08 2.73
N ARG A 7 -1.96 -5.23 4.03
CA ARG A 7 -0.77 -4.63 4.66
C ARG A 7 0.46 -5.39 4.20
N HIS A 8 1.59 -4.71 4.02
CA HIS A 8 2.87 -5.40 3.78
C HIS A 8 3.17 -6.46 4.87
N GLY A 9 3.98 -7.46 4.54
CA GLY A 9 4.51 -8.39 5.54
C GLY A 9 5.45 -7.69 6.53
N GLN A 10 5.79 -8.37 7.63
CA GLN A 10 6.66 -7.83 8.66
C GLN A 10 7.96 -7.29 8.06
N ALA A 11 8.32 -6.06 8.41
CA ALA A 11 9.48 -5.37 7.86
C ALA A 11 10.48 -5.03 8.98
N GLN A 12 11.73 -4.76 8.62
CA GLN A 12 12.78 -4.46 9.59
C GLN A 12 12.41 -3.32 10.55
N HIS A 13 11.67 -2.31 10.06
CA HIS A 13 11.26 -1.18 10.88
C HIS A 13 10.19 -1.53 11.94
N THR A 14 9.56 -2.70 11.90
CA THR A 14 8.54 -3.10 12.88
C THR A 14 9.09 -3.90 14.06
N LEU A 15 10.38 -4.28 14.05
CA LEU A 15 10.97 -5.16 15.06
C LEU A 15 11.40 -4.45 16.36
N ASP A 16 11.81 -3.18 16.28
CA ASP A 16 12.41 -2.46 17.42
C ASP A 16 12.00 -0.97 17.42
N THR A 17 10.68 -0.76 17.49
CA THR A 17 10.10 0.58 17.50
C THR A 17 10.33 1.25 18.88
N PRO A 18 10.61 2.57 18.92
CA PRO A 18 10.51 3.54 17.83
C PRO A 18 11.80 3.74 17.00
N ASN A 19 12.96 3.26 17.44
CA ASN A 19 14.24 3.58 16.81
C ASN A 19 14.32 3.06 15.37
N SER A 20 13.79 1.86 15.13
CA SER A 20 13.78 1.22 13.81
C SER A 20 12.99 2.00 12.74
N LEU A 21 12.15 2.96 13.13
CA LEU A 21 11.38 3.82 12.21
C LEU A 21 12.26 4.81 11.42
N GLN A 22 13.50 5.04 11.86
CA GLN A 22 14.46 5.90 11.15
C GLN A 22 15.16 5.18 9.98
N MET A 23 14.95 3.87 9.84
CA MET A 23 15.48 3.09 8.73
C MET A 23 14.82 3.49 7.42
N LYS A 24 15.60 3.95 6.44
CA LYS A 24 15.11 4.24 5.08
C LYS A 24 14.88 2.95 4.30
N ASN A 25 13.77 2.89 3.57
CA ASN A 25 13.41 1.75 2.70
C ASN A 25 13.58 0.37 3.37
N PRO A 26 12.98 0.14 4.54
CA PRO A 26 13.14 -1.13 5.26
C PRO A 26 12.60 -2.29 4.41
N SER A 27 13.39 -3.36 4.32
CA SER A 27 12.99 -4.61 3.66
C SER A 27 12.14 -5.49 4.57
N LEU A 28 11.50 -6.49 3.99
CA LEU A 28 10.84 -7.57 4.70
C LEU A 28 11.84 -8.40 5.52
N THR A 29 11.42 -8.79 6.71
CA THR A 29 12.13 -9.77 7.53
C THR A 29 11.96 -11.17 6.93
N LYS A 30 12.68 -12.17 7.46
CA LYS A 30 12.43 -13.57 7.08
C LYS A 30 10.97 -13.98 7.31
N GLU A 31 10.36 -13.48 8.37
CA GLU A 31 8.95 -13.72 8.68
C GLU A 31 8.03 -12.99 7.71
N GLY A 32 8.31 -11.72 7.39
CA GLY A 32 7.55 -10.97 6.39
C GLY A 32 7.55 -11.62 5.01
N LYS A 33 8.66 -12.24 4.61
CA LYS A 33 8.73 -13.01 3.36
C LYS A 33 7.83 -14.24 3.39
N LYS A 34 7.81 -14.99 4.50
CA LYS A 34 6.88 -16.13 4.68
C LYS A 34 5.43 -15.68 4.61
N GLN A 35 5.09 -14.60 5.31
CA GLN A 35 3.76 -14.01 5.27
C GLN A 35 3.34 -13.61 3.85
N ALA A 36 4.25 -13.02 3.07
CA ALA A 36 3.99 -12.68 1.68
C ALA A 36 3.77 -13.91 0.78
N TYR A 37 4.47 -15.03 1.04
CA TYR A 37 4.20 -16.29 0.35
C TYR A 37 2.82 -16.88 0.70
N LEU A 38 2.42 -16.82 1.96
CA LEU A 38 1.11 -17.34 2.41
C LEU A 38 -0.07 -16.59 1.78
N LEU A 39 0.11 -15.35 1.32
CA LEU A 39 -0.92 -14.63 0.55
C LEU A 39 -1.33 -15.37 -0.73
N ARG A 40 -0.45 -16.20 -1.31
CA ARG A 40 -0.75 -17.03 -2.49
C ARG A 40 -1.83 -18.07 -2.20
N ASP A 41 -1.82 -18.63 -0.99
CA ASP A 41 -2.76 -19.67 -0.57
C ASP A 41 -4.14 -19.07 -0.24
N ILE A 42 -4.16 -17.80 0.17
CA ILE A 42 -5.38 -17.05 0.49
C ILE A 42 -6.00 -16.46 -0.78
N PHE A 43 -5.16 -15.87 -1.63
CA PHE A 43 -5.57 -15.15 -2.82
C PHE A 43 -4.76 -15.61 -4.04
N HIS A 44 -5.39 -16.48 -4.84
CA HIS A 44 -4.87 -16.88 -6.13
C HIS A 44 -5.10 -15.75 -7.15
N LEU A 45 -4.04 -14.98 -7.41
CA LEU A 45 -4.06 -13.89 -8.39
C LEU A 45 -4.28 -14.44 -9.80
N LYS A 46 -5.20 -13.80 -10.52
CA LYS A 46 -5.54 -14.14 -11.90
C LYS A 46 -5.10 -13.03 -12.86
N SER A 47 -5.17 -13.32 -14.16
CA SER A 47 -4.76 -12.34 -15.18
C SER A 47 -5.74 -11.18 -15.32
N GLU A 48 -7.01 -11.39 -14.94
CA GLU A 48 -8.01 -10.33 -14.90
C GLU A 48 -7.90 -9.39 -13.68
N ASP A 49 -7.13 -9.78 -12.65
CA ASP A 49 -6.94 -9.02 -11.43
C ASP A 49 -5.95 -7.86 -11.63
N THR A 50 -6.03 -6.86 -10.74
CA THR A 50 -5.09 -5.74 -10.67
C THR A 50 -4.46 -5.67 -9.28
N LEU A 51 -3.13 -5.64 -9.23
CA LEU A 51 -2.34 -5.47 -8.02
C LEU A 51 -1.74 -4.06 -7.97
N ILE A 52 -2.32 -3.18 -7.16
CA ILE A 52 -1.85 -1.83 -6.88
C ILE A 52 -0.89 -1.87 -5.70
N ILE A 53 0.28 -1.26 -5.84
CA ILE A 53 1.40 -1.45 -4.90
C ILE A 53 1.91 -0.10 -4.45
N SER A 54 2.06 0.09 -3.14
CA SER A 54 2.75 1.26 -2.60
C SER A 54 4.21 1.31 -3.08
N PRO A 55 4.77 2.49 -3.39
CA PRO A 55 6.17 2.67 -3.76
C PRO A 55 7.11 2.63 -2.54
N THR A 56 7.04 1.58 -1.71
CA THR A 56 8.02 1.33 -0.63
C THR A 56 8.63 -0.05 -0.79
N GLN A 57 9.89 -0.23 -0.39
CA GLN A 57 10.61 -1.51 -0.54
C GLN A 57 9.81 -2.70 -0.01
N ARG A 58 9.31 -2.63 1.23
CA ARG A 58 8.52 -3.70 1.87
C ARG A 58 7.22 -4.05 1.15
N THR A 59 6.52 -3.08 0.56
CA THR A 59 5.27 -3.34 -0.18
C THR A 59 5.57 -3.91 -1.57
N LEU A 60 6.64 -3.45 -2.22
CA LEU A 60 7.13 -4.00 -3.48
C LEU A 60 7.60 -5.45 -3.33
N GLU A 61 8.38 -5.75 -2.28
CA GLU A 61 8.81 -7.10 -1.94
C GLU A 61 7.61 -7.99 -1.58
N THR A 62 6.63 -7.49 -0.81
CA THR A 62 5.41 -8.24 -0.49
C THR A 62 4.66 -8.60 -1.76
N ALA A 63 4.45 -7.63 -2.65
CA ALA A 63 3.74 -7.83 -3.90
C ALA A 63 4.50 -8.78 -4.86
N GLN A 64 5.82 -8.67 -4.95
CA GLN A 64 6.64 -9.54 -5.80
C GLN A 64 6.60 -10.99 -5.34
N LEU A 65 6.74 -11.20 -4.03
CA LEU A 65 6.66 -12.53 -3.43
C LEU A 65 5.25 -13.08 -3.52
N TRP A 66 4.21 -12.29 -3.28
CA TRP A 66 2.84 -12.77 -3.45
C TRP A 66 2.54 -13.11 -4.92
N LYS A 67 2.82 -12.21 -5.87
CA LYS A 67 2.61 -12.44 -7.31
C LYS A 67 3.29 -13.70 -7.82
N GLY A 68 4.56 -13.92 -7.45
CA GLY A 68 5.35 -15.00 -8.02
C GLY A 68 5.33 -14.95 -9.56
N SER A 69 4.94 -16.06 -10.19
CA SER A 69 4.83 -16.19 -11.65
C SER A 69 3.45 -15.82 -12.22
N ALA A 70 2.48 -15.40 -11.40
CA ALA A 70 1.14 -15.07 -11.88
C ALA A 70 1.18 -13.88 -12.87
N GLU A 71 0.46 -13.97 -13.98
CA GLU A 71 0.35 -12.95 -15.02
C GLU A 71 -0.70 -11.89 -14.68
N VAL A 72 -0.58 -11.27 -13.50
CA VAL A 72 -1.48 -10.21 -13.02
C VAL A 72 -1.01 -8.82 -13.46
N LYS A 73 -1.96 -7.92 -13.73
CA LYS A 73 -1.66 -6.50 -13.97
C LYS A 73 -1.10 -5.89 -12.69
N THR A 74 0.07 -5.26 -12.75
CA THR A 74 0.70 -4.59 -11.60
C THR A 74 0.83 -3.09 -11.85
N ILE A 75 0.53 -2.29 -10.84
CA ILE A 75 0.62 -0.83 -10.88
C ILE A 75 1.22 -0.32 -9.57
N VAL A 76 2.37 0.32 -9.62
CA VAL A 76 2.96 1.00 -8.47
C VAL A 76 2.42 2.41 -8.40
N SER A 77 1.70 2.76 -7.34
CA SER A 77 1.02 4.06 -7.21
C SER A 77 1.21 4.67 -5.82
N PRO A 78 1.58 5.96 -5.72
CA PRO A 78 1.66 6.67 -4.45
C PRO A 78 0.31 6.77 -3.72
N MET A 79 -0.82 6.50 -4.38
CA MET A 79 -2.12 6.41 -3.72
C MET A 79 -2.19 5.24 -2.71
N ALA A 80 -1.32 4.23 -2.85
CA ALA A 80 -1.16 3.17 -1.86
C ALA A 80 -0.08 3.49 -0.80
N SER A 81 0.63 4.63 -0.91
CA SER A 81 1.77 4.97 -0.05
C SER A 81 1.39 5.19 1.42
N PRO A 82 2.35 5.21 2.36
CA PRO A 82 2.07 5.40 3.78
C PRO A 82 1.24 6.65 4.03
N ARG A 83 0.29 6.52 4.96
CA ARG A 83 -0.50 7.61 5.52
C ARG A 83 -0.50 7.53 7.02
N MET A 84 -0.14 8.63 7.67
CA MET A 84 -0.20 8.73 9.12
C MET A 84 -1.65 8.60 9.58
N PHE A 85 -1.85 7.92 10.70
CA PHE A 85 -3.18 7.71 11.24
C PHE A 85 -3.18 7.72 12.78
N PRO A 86 -4.02 8.56 13.41
CA PRO A 86 -4.83 9.62 12.80
C PRO A 86 -3.94 10.71 12.15
N GLN A 87 -4.49 11.49 11.22
CA GLN A 87 -3.77 12.64 10.67
C GLN A 87 -3.57 13.69 11.77
N LYS A 88 -2.31 14.10 11.97
CA LYS A 88 -1.98 15.29 12.76
C LYS A 88 -1.07 16.25 11.98
N LYS A 89 -1.41 17.54 11.98
CA LYS A 89 -0.71 18.57 11.18
C LYS A 89 0.75 18.75 11.59
N GLU A 90 1.07 18.51 12.85
CA GLU A 90 2.40 18.64 13.43
C GLU A 90 3.32 17.43 13.15
N TRP A 91 2.78 16.35 12.60
CA TRP A 91 3.56 15.16 12.28
C TRP A 91 4.21 15.25 10.90
N TRP A 92 5.36 14.61 10.75
CA TRP A 92 6.12 14.55 9.51
C TRP A 92 6.29 13.10 9.05
N THR A 93 6.59 12.93 7.77
CA THR A 93 6.93 11.63 7.18
C THR A 93 8.20 11.08 7.83
N LEU A 94 8.10 9.92 8.49
CA LEU A 94 9.25 9.22 9.03
C LEU A 94 10.12 8.64 7.90
N PRO A 95 11.43 8.46 8.11
CA PRO A 95 12.33 7.95 7.07
C PRO A 95 11.91 6.59 6.48
N CYS A 96 11.29 5.72 7.27
CA CYS A 96 10.75 4.44 6.79
C CYS A 96 9.57 4.58 5.83
N ASP A 97 8.87 5.71 5.86
CA ASP A 97 7.68 5.98 5.06
C ASP A 97 7.94 6.86 3.84
N VAL A 98 9.18 7.29 3.65
CA VAL A 98 9.60 7.93 2.40
C VAL A 98 9.49 6.92 1.27
N ILE A 99 8.77 7.31 0.22
CA ILE A 99 8.57 6.49 -0.96
C ILE A 99 9.80 6.48 -1.87
N MET A 100 9.98 5.39 -2.60
CA MET A 100 11.07 5.21 -3.55
C MET A 100 10.83 6.05 -4.81
N LYS A 101 11.92 6.57 -5.37
CA LYS A 101 11.90 7.26 -6.67
C LYS A 101 11.59 6.27 -7.80
N ARG A 102 10.98 6.77 -8.88
CA ARG A 102 10.59 5.97 -10.06
C ARG A 102 11.76 5.15 -10.61
N GLU A 103 12.90 5.80 -10.81
CA GLU A 103 14.07 5.20 -11.44
C GLU A 103 14.63 4.04 -10.60
N ASN A 104 14.54 4.16 -9.27
CA ASN A 104 14.94 3.09 -8.37
C ASN A 104 13.98 1.90 -8.43
N ILE A 105 12.68 2.15 -8.56
CA ILE A 105 11.66 1.10 -8.68
C ILE A 105 11.81 0.38 -10.01
N GLU A 106 11.94 1.10 -11.12
CA GLU A 106 12.13 0.51 -12.45
C GLU A 106 13.38 -0.37 -12.50
N LYS A 107 14.46 0.07 -11.85
CA LYS A 107 15.71 -0.71 -11.77
C LYS A 107 15.57 -1.97 -10.90
N ALA A 108 14.90 -1.87 -9.76
CA ALA A 108 14.83 -2.97 -8.78
C ALA A 108 13.66 -3.95 -9.05
N PHE A 109 12.58 -3.46 -9.65
CA PHE A 109 11.34 -4.19 -9.91
C PHE A 109 10.85 -3.95 -11.36
N PRO A 110 11.65 -4.31 -12.38
CA PRO A 110 11.35 -3.99 -13.78
C PRO A 110 10.07 -4.63 -14.33
N ALA A 111 9.53 -5.64 -13.64
CA ALA A 111 8.27 -6.28 -14.00
C ALA A 111 7.02 -5.51 -13.54
N PHE A 112 7.18 -4.43 -12.76
CA PHE A 112 6.07 -3.62 -12.28
C PHE A 112 5.92 -2.34 -13.09
N ASN A 113 4.68 -2.03 -13.46
CA ASN A 113 4.37 -0.78 -14.17
C ASN A 113 4.16 0.35 -13.15
N LEU A 114 4.62 1.56 -13.49
CA LEU A 114 4.36 2.74 -12.68
C LEU A 114 3.00 3.36 -13.04
N ASP A 115 2.34 3.98 -12.06
CA ASP A 115 1.15 4.79 -12.28
C ASP A 115 1.52 6.14 -12.93
N LEU A 116 1.33 6.21 -14.25
CA LEU A 116 1.63 7.40 -15.05
C LEU A 116 0.58 8.51 -14.94
N ASN A 117 -0.56 8.24 -14.31
CA ASN A 117 -1.64 9.23 -14.14
C ASN A 117 -1.50 10.05 -12.85
N CYS A 118 -0.53 9.70 -12.01
CA CYS A 118 -0.25 10.39 -10.76
C CYS A 118 0.64 11.61 -10.99
N SER A 119 0.33 12.74 -10.35
CA SER A 119 1.15 13.95 -10.47
C SER A 119 2.55 13.73 -9.87
N GLU A 120 3.54 14.45 -10.39
CA GLU A 120 4.91 14.42 -9.87
C GLU A 120 4.98 14.82 -8.38
N GLU A 121 4.13 15.76 -7.96
CA GLU A 121 4.05 16.19 -6.56
C GLU A 121 3.62 15.03 -5.65
N ILE A 122 2.56 14.31 -6.02
CA ILE A 122 2.09 13.15 -5.25
C ILE A 122 3.11 12.00 -5.31
N TRP A 123 3.85 11.85 -6.41
CA TRP A 123 4.94 10.88 -6.49
C TRP A 123 6.15 11.25 -5.62
N LYS A 124 6.39 12.54 -5.43
CA LYS A 124 7.51 13.03 -4.62
C LYS A 124 7.19 12.98 -3.13
N ASP A 125 6.02 13.48 -2.75
CA ASP A 125 5.66 13.76 -1.36
C ASP A 125 4.76 12.66 -0.75
N GLY A 126 4.11 11.86 -1.60
CA GLY A 126 3.18 10.81 -1.19
C GLY A 126 1.88 11.37 -0.59
N ILE A 127 1.13 10.50 0.09
CA ILE A 127 -0.12 10.88 0.77
C ILE A 127 0.03 10.99 2.29
N ASN A 128 1.27 10.97 2.79
CA ASN A 128 1.54 10.69 4.19
C ASN A 128 1.00 11.79 5.12
N THR A 129 1.40 13.01 4.83
CA THR A 129 1.06 14.21 5.60
C THR A 129 -0.14 14.97 5.03
N LEU A 130 -0.70 14.53 3.89
CA LEU A 130 -1.78 15.25 3.22
C LEU A 130 -2.94 15.56 4.18
N PRO A 131 -3.40 16.83 4.26
CA PRO A 131 -4.55 17.21 5.06
C PRO A 131 -5.78 16.35 4.73
N GLU A 132 -6.59 16.04 5.73
CA GLU A 132 -7.73 15.13 5.58
C GLU A 132 -8.71 15.55 4.48
N LYS A 133 -8.94 16.86 4.34
CA LYS A 133 -9.80 17.40 3.27
C LYS A 133 -9.25 17.11 1.87
N GLU A 134 -7.95 17.24 1.68
CA GLU A 134 -7.28 16.97 0.40
C GLU A 134 -7.24 15.47 0.12
N PHE A 135 -6.86 14.67 1.13
CA PHE A 135 -6.85 13.22 1.04
C PHE A 135 -8.23 12.65 0.68
N ARG A 136 -9.31 13.16 1.26
CA ARG A 136 -10.66 12.73 0.92
C ARG A 136 -10.95 12.86 -0.58
N VAL A 137 -10.59 13.99 -1.21
CA VAL A 137 -10.85 14.22 -2.63
C VAL A 137 -10.09 13.23 -3.51
N ILE A 138 -8.77 13.11 -3.30
CA ILE A 138 -7.94 12.21 -4.11
C ILE A 138 -8.18 10.74 -3.78
N GLY A 139 -8.50 10.43 -2.53
CA GLY A 139 -8.80 9.08 -2.03
C GLY A 139 -10.11 8.56 -2.61
N GLU A 140 -11.17 9.39 -2.61
CA GLU A 140 -12.43 9.04 -3.28
C GLU A 140 -12.25 8.86 -4.80
N ALA A 141 -11.37 9.66 -5.43
CA ALA A 141 -11.03 9.49 -6.84
C ALA A 141 -10.30 8.16 -7.10
N PHE A 142 -9.34 7.80 -6.26
CA PHE A 142 -8.63 6.52 -6.33
C PHE A 142 -9.57 5.32 -6.15
N LEU A 143 -10.52 5.40 -5.20
CA LEU A 143 -11.53 4.36 -5.00
C LEU A 143 -12.46 4.21 -6.22
N ARG A 144 -12.88 5.33 -6.83
CA ARG A 144 -13.65 5.30 -8.08
C ARG A 144 -12.86 4.69 -9.23
N TRP A 145 -11.57 5.01 -9.34
CA TRP A 145 -10.69 4.43 -10.35
C TRP A 145 -10.54 2.91 -10.16
N CYS A 146 -10.29 2.44 -8.94
CA CYS A 146 -10.25 1.00 -8.63
C CYS A 146 -11.55 0.29 -9.08
N LYS A 147 -12.71 0.94 -8.91
CA LYS A 147 -14.02 0.38 -9.30
C LYS A 147 -14.25 0.32 -10.82
N GLN A 148 -13.52 1.11 -11.60
CA GLN A 148 -13.60 1.09 -13.06
C GLN A 148 -12.86 -0.10 -13.68
N GLU A 149 -11.97 -0.75 -12.92
CA GLU A 149 -11.31 -2.00 -13.30
C GLU A 149 -12.33 -3.16 -13.22
N LYS A 150 -13.12 -3.35 -14.29
CA LYS A 150 -14.26 -4.29 -14.30
C LYS A 150 -13.86 -5.76 -14.53
N SER A 151 -12.59 -6.05 -14.85
CA SER A 151 -12.15 -7.38 -15.29
C SER A 151 -11.99 -8.39 -14.15
N GLY A 152 -11.51 -7.97 -12.98
CA GLY A 152 -11.18 -8.89 -11.88
C GLY A 152 -11.29 -8.25 -10.50
N ASN A 153 -10.55 -8.76 -9.53
CA ASN A 153 -10.41 -8.16 -8.21
C ASN A 153 -9.27 -7.14 -8.21
N VAL A 154 -9.38 -6.13 -7.36
CA VAL A 154 -8.33 -5.12 -7.14
C VAL A 154 -7.74 -5.34 -5.76
N TYR A 155 -6.44 -5.61 -5.73
CA TYR A 155 -5.67 -5.77 -4.51
C TYR A 155 -4.75 -4.56 -4.32
N VAL A 156 -4.76 -3.95 -3.14
CA VAL A 156 -3.95 -2.77 -2.82
C VAL A 156 -2.96 -3.13 -1.70
N VAL A 157 -1.69 -3.29 -2.03
CA VAL A 157 -0.62 -3.58 -1.07
C VAL A 157 -0.10 -2.28 -0.47
N SER A 158 -0.38 -2.06 0.82
CA SER A 158 -0.25 -0.76 1.49
C SER A 158 0.17 -0.90 2.97
N HIS A 159 -0.18 0.09 3.78
CA HIS A 159 0.24 0.29 5.17
C HIS A 159 -0.97 0.44 6.07
N ASP A 160 -0.82 0.11 7.34
CA ASP A 160 -1.91 0.12 8.32
C ASP A 160 -2.71 1.44 8.36
N GLY A 161 -2.05 2.58 8.44
CA GLY A 161 -2.69 3.90 8.46
C GLY A 161 -3.41 4.24 7.17
N THR A 162 -2.81 3.94 6.01
CA THR A 162 -3.44 4.12 4.68
C THR A 162 -4.70 3.29 4.52
N ILE A 163 -4.62 2.01 4.86
CA ILE A 163 -5.75 1.08 4.80
C ILE A 163 -6.88 1.60 5.68
N THR A 164 -6.55 2.06 6.89
CA THR A 164 -7.53 2.58 7.83
C THR A 164 -8.16 3.88 7.33
N SER A 165 -7.39 4.81 6.75
CA SER A 165 -7.93 6.02 6.12
C SER A 165 -8.91 5.71 4.98
N TYR A 166 -8.59 4.77 4.09
CA TYR A 166 -9.53 4.35 3.05
C TYR A 166 -10.78 3.64 3.60
N ARG A 167 -10.64 2.86 4.67
CA ARG A 167 -11.78 2.27 5.37
C ARG A 167 -12.70 3.32 5.97
N GLN A 168 -12.17 4.44 6.48
CA GLN A 168 -13.01 5.52 6.99
C GLN A 168 -13.79 6.22 5.86
N LEU A 169 -13.17 6.44 4.69
CA LEU A 169 -13.84 7.04 3.53
C LEU A 169 -15.05 6.20 3.05
N THR A 170 -14.93 4.88 3.11
CA THR A 170 -15.93 3.93 2.59
C THR A 170 -17.01 3.57 3.62
N SER A 171 -16.61 3.33 4.87
CA SER A 171 -17.56 2.89 5.92
C SER A 171 -18.27 4.04 6.63
N LYS A 172 -17.79 5.27 6.51
CA LYS A 172 -18.20 6.44 7.33
C LYS A 172 -18.12 6.17 8.85
N ARG A 173 -17.35 5.17 9.28
CA ARG A 173 -17.09 4.86 10.70
C ARG A 173 -15.83 5.56 11.17
N LEU A 174 -15.84 5.95 12.44
CA LEU A 174 -14.62 6.35 13.14
C LEU A 174 -13.81 5.10 13.48
N LEU A 175 -12.56 5.06 13.04
CA LEU A 175 -11.61 3.99 13.30
C LEU A 175 -10.41 4.54 14.08
N THR A 176 -9.73 3.65 14.79
CA THR A 176 -8.57 3.96 15.62
C THR A 176 -7.38 3.09 15.22
N ARG A 177 -6.25 3.24 15.90
CA ARG A 177 -5.08 2.38 15.68
C ARG A 177 -5.33 0.93 16.08
N ASP A 178 -6.30 0.67 16.94
CA ASP A 178 -6.69 -0.69 17.34
C ASP A 178 -7.35 -1.45 16.19
N ASP A 179 -7.84 -0.73 15.17
CA ASP A 179 -8.43 -1.31 13.96
C ASP A 179 -7.40 -1.64 12.88
N PHE A 180 -6.11 -1.44 13.12
CA PHE A 180 -5.08 -1.67 12.12
C PHE A 180 -4.98 -3.16 11.74
N PRO A 181 -4.88 -3.47 10.43
CA PRO A 181 -4.54 -4.83 10.02
C PRO A 181 -3.15 -5.20 10.54
N LYS A 182 -2.97 -6.44 10.98
CA LYS A 182 -1.64 -7.01 11.31
C LYS A 182 -0.80 -7.15 10.04
N ASP A 183 0.50 -7.44 10.17
CA ASP A 183 1.39 -7.71 9.03
C ASP A 183 0.81 -8.79 8.10
N ALA A 184 0.82 -8.54 6.79
CA ALA A 184 0.11 -9.34 5.77
C ALA A 184 -1.40 -9.55 6.00
N GLY A 185 -1.98 -8.85 6.97
CA GLY A 185 -3.41 -8.79 7.20
C GLY A 185 -4.10 -8.02 6.08
N TRP A 186 -5.33 -8.40 5.80
CA TRP A 186 -6.09 -7.84 4.69
C TRP A 186 -7.49 -7.46 5.11
N ILE A 187 -8.07 -6.50 4.40
CA ILE A 187 -9.41 -6.00 4.64
C ILE A 187 -10.11 -5.82 3.30
N LYS A 188 -11.26 -6.49 3.15
CA LYS A 188 -12.17 -6.26 2.04
C LYS A 188 -12.97 -4.99 2.32
N VAL A 189 -12.96 -4.07 1.37
CA VAL A 189 -13.67 -2.79 1.48
C VAL A 189 -14.89 -2.82 0.55
N GLN A 190 -16.05 -2.42 1.10
CA GLN A 190 -17.26 -2.22 0.33
C GLN A 190 -17.36 -0.75 -0.06
N TYR A 191 -17.46 -0.46 -1.36
CA TYR A 191 -17.59 0.90 -1.90
C TYR A 191 -18.67 0.99 -2.98
#